data_AF-A0A9D7H546-F1
#
_entry.id   AF-A0A9D7H546-F1
#
_cell.length_a   1.000
_cell.length_b   1.000
_cell.length_c   1.000
_cell.angle_alpha   90.00
_cell.angle_beta   90.00
_cell.angle_gamma   90.00
#
_symmetry.space_group_name_H-M   'P 1'
#
loop_
_entity.id
_entity.type
_entity.pdbx_description
1 polymer ?
#
loop_
_entity_poly.entity_id
_entity_poly.type
_entity_poly.pdbx_seq_one_letter_code
_entity_poly.pdbx_strand_id
1 'polypeptide(L)'
;MAFETHGNCTACLVEGATTETWDDQAACSRLGVAVASRCRMCLRTTEGVSSADTAARLASGDGCPQCGATLDDACYEAHRCPFCGATADARETEPATSFPSPADVARALERWAEEEGLHDADALLSASFVGASVAALHAALQKREVIETTFDVADFLFSAGAGATAGSEVSAREPSRSDDAPDTIRAPSIPSLRRVGGAREELLALASVAAADGEASPEDHMALRRAATKRNHPPLLGDDIRVWRPAELDPPATLSRREELLEEMLQMAWADGQFDPSELRIVRDYGRAWGIDPERLDAMVQVYTFGDVSRFERWARRLALFLFPARS
;
A
#
# COMPACT_ATOMS: atom_id res chain seq x y z
N MET A 1 -7.94 -8.19 21.49
CA MET A 1 -8.75 -7.66 20.38
C MET A 1 -8.29 -8.40 19.14
N ALA A 2 -9.22 -9.02 18.42
CA ALA A 2 -8.88 -9.72 17.20
C ALA A 2 -8.83 -8.72 16.02
N PHE A 3 -7.82 -8.86 15.17
CA PHE A 3 -7.71 -8.13 13.90
C PHE A 3 -7.20 -9.06 12.80
N GLU A 4 -7.51 -8.73 11.55
CA GLU A 4 -7.03 -9.47 10.39
C GLU A 4 -5.95 -8.67 9.69
N THR A 5 -4.95 -9.32 9.12
CA THR A 5 -3.94 -8.71 8.26
C THR A 5 -3.76 -9.56 7.01
N HIS A 6 -3.08 -9.02 6.00
CA HIS A 6 -2.71 -9.80 4.82
C HIS A 6 -1.21 -9.99 4.77
N GLY A 7 -0.79 -11.22 4.45
CA GLY A 7 0.60 -11.63 4.36
C GLY A 7 0.88 -12.46 3.12
N ASN A 8 2.16 -12.77 2.90
CA ASN A 8 2.62 -13.57 1.78
C ASN A 8 2.39 -15.05 2.04
N CYS A 9 1.91 -15.80 1.04
CA CYS A 9 1.75 -17.24 1.20
C CYS A 9 3.08 -17.96 0.98
N THR A 10 3.64 -18.59 2.01
CA THR A 10 4.90 -19.35 1.89
C THR A 10 4.79 -20.63 1.04
N ALA A 11 3.56 -21.08 0.72
CA ALA A 11 3.34 -22.27 -0.10
C ALA A 11 3.26 -21.94 -1.60
N CYS A 12 2.43 -20.96 -2.00
CA CYS A 12 2.26 -20.58 -3.40
C CYS A 12 3.03 -19.31 -3.82
N LEU A 13 3.69 -18.63 -2.87
CA LEU A 13 4.51 -17.43 -3.08
C LEU A 13 3.76 -16.24 -3.70
N VAL A 14 2.44 -16.21 -3.58
CA VAL A 14 1.63 -15.05 -3.96
C VAL A 14 1.62 -14.04 -2.81
N GLU A 15 2.00 -12.81 -3.13
CA GLU A 15 2.06 -11.72 -2.16
C GLU A 15 0.66 -11.27 -1.73
N GLY A 16 0.51 -10.98 -0.44
CA GLY A 16 -0.76 -10.56 0.15
C GLY A 16 -1.90 -11.59 0.07
N ALA A 17 -1.66 -12.82 -0.41
CA ALA A 17 -2.71 -13.81 -0.61
C ALA A 17 -3.21 -14.47 0.67
N THR A 18 -2.46 -14.39 1.77
CA THR A 18 -2.83 -14.97 3.07
C THR A 18 -3.58 -13.96 3.90
N THR A 19 -4.76 -14.30 4.41
CA THR A 19 -5.40 -13.55 5.50
C THR A 19 -4.98 -14.18 6.82
N GLU A 20 -4.45 -13.37 7.73
CA GLU A 20 -3.95 -13.79 9.04
C GLU A 20 -4.78 -13.13 10.14
N THR A 21 -5.35 -13.93 11.04
CA THR A 21 -6.09 -13.46 12.20
C THR A 21 -5.15 -13.42 13.41
N TRP A 22 -5.07 -12.25 14.04
CA TRP A 22 -4.26 -11.98 15.22
C TRP A 22 -5.16 -11.64 16.40
N ASP A 23 -4.82 -12.12 17.58
CA ASP A 23 -5.51 -11.75 18.83
C ASP A 23 -4.48 -11.52 19.94
N ASP A 24 -4.46 -10.31 20.52
CA ASP A 24 -3.53 -9.92 21.58
C ASP A 24 -3.62 -10.81 22.84
N GLN A 25 -4.73 -11.52 23.06
CA GLN A 25 -4.90 -12.45 24.18
C GLN A 25 -4.35 -13.84 23.87
N ALA A 26 -4.18 -14.20 22.60
CA ALA A 26 -3.69 -15.52 22.22
C ALA A 26 -2.17 -15.63 22.43
N ALA A 27 -1.74 -16.75 23.02
CA ALA A 27 -0.33 -16.95 23.36
C ALA A 27 0.58 -17.01 22.12
N CYS A 28 0.09 -17.61 21.03
CA CYS A 28 0.80 -17.66 19.75
C CYS A 28 1.01 -16.26 19.15
N SER A 29 -0.02 -15.39 19.14
CA SER A 29 0.08 -14.01 18.64
C SER A 29 1.15 -13.21 19.38
N ARG A 30 1.22 -13.37 20.71
CA ARG A 30 2.22 -12.71 21.56
C ARG A 30 3.64 -13.21 21.34
N LEU A 31 3.81 -14.30 20.59
CA LEU A 31 5.10 -14.83 20.14
C LEU A 31 5.29 -14.65 18.61
N GLY A 32 4.48 -13.81 17.97
CA GLY A 32 4.63 -13.48 16.56
C GLY A 32 4.04 -14.51 15.60
N VAL A 33 3.11 -15.36 16.03
CA VAL A 33 2.41 -16.32 15.16
C VAL A 33 0.91 -16.03 15.15
N ALA A 34 0.32 -15.85 13.97
CA ALA A 34 -1.12 -15.65 13.83
C ALA A 34 -1.94 -16.81 14.43
N VAL A 35 -3.09 -16.50 15.01
CA VAL A 35 -4.02 -17.49 15.57
C VAL A 35 -4.52 -18.44 14.48
N ALA A 36 -4.86 -17.87 13.34
CA ALA A 36 -5.26 -18.60 12.14
C ALA A 36 -4.73 -17.87 10.92
N SER A 37 -4.41 -18.63 9.86
CA SER A 37 -4.17 -18.04 8.56
C SER A 37 -4.79 -18.89 7.45
N ARG A 38 -5.23 -18.24 6.38
CA ARG A 38 -5.78 -18.89 5.18
C ARG A 38 -5.31 -18.19 3.92
N CYS A 39 -4.71 -18.95 3.00
CA CYS A 39 -4.38 -18.44 1.68
C CYS A 39 -5.60 -18.48 0.75
N ARG A 40 -5.97 -17.33 0.16
CA ARG A 40 -7.08 -17.22 -0.81
C ARG A 40 -6.79 -17.95 -2.11
N MET A 41 -5.52 -17.97 -2.53
CA MET A 41 -5.07 -18.65 -3.74
C MET A 41 -5.04 -20.17 -3.58
N CYS A 42 -4.17 -20.69 -2.70
CA CYS A 42 -3.93 -22.14 -2.58
C CYS A 42 -4.72 -22.83 -1.47
N LEU A 43 -5.57 -22.12 -0.72
CA LEU A 43 -6.40 -22.65 0.37
C LEU A 43 -5.63 -23.28 1.53
N ARG A 44 -4.30 -23.17 1.57
CA ARG A 44 -3.53 -23.60 2.73
C ARG A 44 -4.04 -22.88 3.98
N THR A 45 -4.32 -23.64 5.04
CA THR A 45 -4.69 -23.09 6.34
C THR A 45 -3.71 -23.54 7.41
N THR A 46 -3.45 -22.65 8.35
CA THR A 46 -2.62 -22.94 9.52
C THR A 46 -3.27 -22.37 10.77
N GLU A 47 -3.05 -23.03 11.91
CA GLU A 47 -3.44 -22.54 13.23
C GLU A 47 -2.18 -22.31 14.08
N GLY A 48 -2.13 -21.17 14.76
CA GLY A 48 -1.05 -20.85 15.70
C GLY A 48 -1.18 -21.68 16.97
N VAL A 49 -0.15 -22.45 17.30
CA VAL A 49 -0.05 -23.22 18.54
C VAL A 49 1.08 -22.68 19.40
N SER A 50 0.89 -22.61 20.72
CA SER A 50 1.95 -22.23 21.65
C SER A 50 2.20 -23.31 22.70
N SER A 51 3.47 -23.48 23.09
CA SER A 51 3.81 -24.27 24.28
C SER A 51 3.15 -23.71 25.55
N ALA A 52 2.85 -22.40 25.58
CA ALA A 52 2.22 -21.73 26.70
C ALA A 52 0.72 -22.03 26.84
N ASP A 53 0.04 -22.54 25.80
CA ASP A 53 -1.39 -22.88 25.88
C ASP A 53 -1.67 -24.02 26.87
N THR A 54 -0.66 -24.83 27.16
CA THR A 54 -0.72 -25.90 28.17
C THR A 54 -0.41 -25.41 29.59
N ALA A 55 -0.01 -24.15 29.75
CA ALA A 55 0.34 -23.59 31.05
C ALA A 55 -0.93 -23.29 31.85
N ALA A 56 -0.91 -23.58 33.15
CA ALA A 56 -2.04 -23.34 34.04
C ALA A 56 -2.40 -21.86 34.21
N ARG A 57 -1.50 -20.94 33.86
CA ARG A 57 -1.71 -19.49 33.90
C ARG A 57 -0.94 -18.79 32.79
N LEU A 58 -1.65 -17.97 32.02
CA LEU A 58 -1.04 -16.99 31.12
C LEU A 58 -0.73 -15.72 31.91
N ALA A 59 0.44 -15.15 31.66
CA ALA A 59 0.81 -13.84 32.17
C ALA A 59 -0.02 -12.75 31.48
N SER A 60 -0.49 -11.75 32.22
CA SER A 60 -1.18 -10.59 31.63
C SER A 60 -0.19 -9.64 30.91
N GLY A 61 -0.70 -8.81 30.00
CA GLY A 61 0.06 -7.78 29.28
C GLY A 61 0.67 -8.25 27.95
N ASP A 62 1.55 -7.43 27.38
CA ASP A 62 2.05 -7.58 25.99
C ASP A 62 3.34 -8.40 25.87
N GLY A 63 3.93 -8.82 27.00
CA GLY A 63 5.16 -9.61 27.01
C GLY A 63 4.94 -11.08 26.65
N CYS A 64 5.91 -11.93 26.99
CA CYS A 64 5.80 -13.37 26.85
C CYS A 64 4.55 -13.92 27.55
N PRO A 65 3.73 -14.74 26.88
CA PRO A 65 2.49 -15.29 27.47
C PRO A 65 2.74 -16.17 28.69
N GLN A 66 3.93 -16.74 28.85
CA GLN A 66 4.25 -17.65 29.94
C GLN A 66 4.96 -16.97 31.13
N CYS A 67 5.88 -16.02 30.88
CA CYS A 67 6.67 -15.41 31.96
C CYS A 67 6.49 -13.88 32.09
N GLY A 68 5.77 -13.23 31.17
CA GLY A 68 5.56 -11.78 31.17
C GLY A 68 6.76 -10.94 30.76
N ALA A 69 7.91 -11.55 30.43
CA ALA A 69 9.10 -10.82 29.99
C ALA A 69 8.84 -10.08 28.67
N THR A 70 9.35 -8.86 28.54
CA THR A 70 9.31 -8.09 27.29
C THR A 70 10.05 -8.86 26.19
N LEU A 71 9.46 -8.87 25.00
CA LEU A 71 10.02 -9.51 23.80
C LEU A 71 10.49 -8.44 22.83
N ASP A 72 11.61 -8.70 22.15
CA ASP A 72 12.13 -7.87 21.07
C ASP A 72 11.86 -8.52 19.70
N ASP A 73 12.23 -7.83 18.62
CA ASP A 73 12.02 -8.30 17.25
C ASP A 73 12.65 -9.67 16.99
N ALA A 74 13.83 -9.94 17.58
CA ALA A 74 14.50 -11.23 17.45
C ALA A 74 13.69 -12.37 18.10
N CYS A 75 12.98 -12.09 19.20
CA CYS A 75 12.07 -13.06 19.81
C CYS A 75 10.87 -13.37 18.92
N TYR A 76 10.32 -12.35 18.25
CA TYR A 76 9.18 -12.50 17.33
C TYR A 76 9.58 -13.27 16.07
N GLU A 77 10.74 -12.99 15.48
CA GLU A 77 11.27 -13.74 14.33
C GLU A 77 11.57 -15.21 14.67
N ALA A 78 12.07 -15.46 15.88
CA ALA A 78 12.38 -16.82 16.35
C ALA A 78 11.16 -17.57 16.92
N HIS A 79 10.01 -16.90 17.04
CA HIS A 79 8.80 -17.39 17.71
C HIS A 79 9.07 -18.00 19.09
N ARG A 80 10.03 -17.44 19.83
CA ARG A 80 10.55 -18.03 21.06
C ARG A 80 10.96 -17.00 22.10
N CYS A 81 10.52 -17.21 23.34
CA CYS A 81 10.97 -16.42 24.48
C CYS A 81 12.34 -16.92 24.99
N PRO A 82 13.37 -16.06 25.08
CA PRO A 82 14.70 -16.44 25.55
C PRO A 82 14.75 -16.67 27.08
N PHE A 83 13.79 -16.10 27.82
CA PHE A 83 13.79 -16.15 29.29
C PHE A 83 13.20 -17.44 29.86
N CYS A 84 12.08 -17.91 29.30
CA CYS A 84 11.39 -19.11 29.78
C CYS A 84 11.32 -20.26 28.77
N GLY A 85 11.74 -20.02 27.52
CA GLY A 85 11.73 -21.04 26.47
C GLY A 85 10.37 -21.30 25.85
N ALA A 86 9.33 -20.50 26.15
CA ALA A 86 8.04 -20.60 25.48
C ALA A 86 8.21 -20.43 23.96
N THR A 87 7.51 -21.25 23.18
CA THR A 87 7.57 -21.28 21.71
C THR A 87 6.18 -21.17 21.11
N ALA A 88 6.10 -20.69 19.88
CA ALA A 88 4.91 -20.78 19.04
C ALA A 88 5.28 -21.31 17.66
N ASP A 89 4.32 -21.96 16.99
CA ASP A 89 4.47 -22.50 15.64
C ASP A 89 3.14 -22.39 14.89
N ALA A 90 3.20 -22.28 13.56
CA ALA A 90 2.04 -22.31 12.69
C ALA A 90 1.82 -23.76 12.22
N ARG A 91 0.87 -24.44 12.84
CA ARG A 91 0.54 -25.82 12.49
C ARG A 91 -0.38 -25.84 11.28
N GLU A 92 0.05 -26.52 10.22
CA GLU A 92 -0.81 -26.77 9.05
C GLU A 92 -2.00 -27.64 9.43
N THR A 93 -3.20 -27.15 9.11
CA THR A 93 -4.48 -27.82 9.31
C THR A 93 -5.08 -28.29 8.00
N GLU A 94 -4.92 -27.51 6.92
CA GLU A 94 -5.22 -27.94 5.55
C GLU A 94 -4.03 -27.64 4.61
N PRO A 95 -3.59 -28.62 3.82
CA PRO A 95 -2.44 -28.46 2.95
C PRO A 95 -2.74 -27.55 1.75
N ALA A 96 -1.70 -26.97 1.17
CA ALA A 96 -1.82 -26.18 -0.05
C ALA A 96 -2.36 -27.00 -1.23
N THR A 97 -3.34 -26.45 -1.93
CA THR A 97 -3.85 -26.97 -3.20
C THR A 97 -2.81 -26.78 -4.30
N SER A 98 -2.55 -27.84 -5.07
CA SER A 98 -1.65 -27.81 -6.22
C SER A 98 -2.35 -27.31 -7.49
N PHE A 99 -1.60 -26.70 -8.41
CA PHE A 99 -2.11 -26.15 -9.67
C PHE A 99 -1.55 -26.88 -10.90
N PRO A 100 -1.99 -28.10 -11.22
CA PRO A 100 -1.42 -28.86 -12.34
C PRO A 100 -1.69 -28.24 -13.71
N SER A 101 -2.73 -27.42 -13.85
CA SER A 101 -3.10 -26.77 -15.10
C SER A 101 -3.48 -25.29 -14.93
N PRO A 102 -3.46 -24.49 -16.02
CA PRO A 102 -3.99 -23.13 -16.00
C PRO A 102 -5.47 -23.05 -15.58
N ALA A 103 -6.27 -24.09 -15.86
CA ALA A 103 -7.67 -24.13 -15.45
C ALA A 103 -7.83 -24.20 -13.91
N ASP A 104 -6.87 -24.82 -13.21
CA ASP A 104 -6.87 -24.83 -11.73
C ASP A 104 -6.61 -23.43 -11.16
N VAL A 105 -5.69 -22.69 -11.80
CA VAL A 105 -5.38 -21.29 -11.45
C VAL A 105 -6.60 -20.41 -11.69
N ALA A 106 -7.26 -20.54 -12.85
CA ALA A 106 -8.48 -19.80 -13.16
C ALA A 106 -9.57 -20.02 -12.09
N ARG A 107 -9.85 -21.28 -11.72
CA ARG A 107 -10.84 -21.60 -10.68
C ARG A 107 -10.49 -21.02 -9.31
N ALA A 108 -9.21 -20.97 -8.96
CA ALA A 108 -8.78 -20.35 -7.71
C ALA A 108 -8.96 -18.83 -7.74
N LEU A 109 -8.69 -18.19 -8.88
CA LEU A 109 -8.91 -16.76 -9.07
C LEU A 109 -10.40 -16.41 -9.10
N GLU A 110 -11.26 -17.24 -9.71
CA GLU A 110 -12.72 -17.05 -9.69
C GLU A 110 -13.26 -17.06 -8.26
N ARG A 111 -12.84 -18.05 -7.46
CA ARG A 111 -13.22 -18.12 -6.04
C ARG A 111 -12.72 -16.92 -5.26
N TRP A 112 -11.46 -16.50 -5.47
CA TRP A 112 -10.92 -15.33 -4.80
C TRP A 112 -11.67 -14.06 -5.24
N ALA A 113 -11.98 -13.91 -6.53
CA ALA A 113 -12.78 -12.80 -7.03
C ALA A 113 -14.16 -12.73 -6.35
N GLU A 114 -14.83 -13.88 -6.19
CA GLU A 114 -16.10 -13.98 -5.46
C GLU A 114 -15.96 -13.56 -3.99
N GLU A 115 -14.91 -14.00 -3.30
CA GLU A 115 -14.60 -13.60 -1.91
C GLU A 115 -14.38 -12.08 -1.78
N GLU A 116 -13.81 -11.42 -2.80
CA GLU A 116 -13.61 -9.96 -2.87
C GLU A 116 -14.83 -9.19 -3.40
N GLY A 117 -15.91 -9.87 -3.79
CA GLY A 117 -17.08 -9.25 -4.42
C GLY A 117 -16.81 -8.69 -5.83
N LEU A 118 -15.79 -9.20 -6.51
CA LEU A 118 -15.49 -8.89 -7.91
C LEU A 118 -16.32 -9.77 -8.87
N HIS A 119 -16.50 -9.28 -10.09
CA HIS A 119 -17.37 -9.95 -11.06
C HIS A 119 -16.80 -11.30 -11.55
N ASP A 120 -15.49 -11.35 -11.80
CA ASP A 120 -14.81 -12.50 -12.38
C ASP A 120 -13.29 -12.48 -12.09
N ALA A 121 -12.60 -13.54 -12.49
CA ALA A 121 -11.15 -13.68 -12.35
C ALA A 121 -10.36 -12.64 -13.15
N ASP A 122 -10.87 -12.17 -14.29
CA ASP A 122 -10.18 -11.18 -15.13
C ASP A 122 -10.18 -9.80 -14.46
N ALA A 123 -11.26 -9.46 -13.77
CA ALA A 123 -11.35 -8.27 -12.93
C ALA A 123 -10.32 -8.36 -11.79
N LEU A 124 -10.22 -9.50 -11.09
CA LEU A 124 -9.21 -9.70 -10.04
C LEU A 124 -7.78 -9.61 -10.59
N LEU A 125 -7.49 -10.25 -11.72
CA LEU A 125 -6.17 -10.19 -12.38
C LEU A 125 -5.78 -8.76 -12.70
N SER A 126 -6.69 -8.01 -13.34
CA SER A 126 -6.43 -6.62 -13.72
C SER A 126 -6.28 -5.69 -12.51
N ALA A 127 -6.97 -6.00 -11.42
CA ALA A 127 -7.08 -5.16 -10.23
C ALA A 127 -6.00 -5.43 -9.17
N SER A 128 -5.45 -6.64 -9.14
CA SER A 128 -4.58 -7.11 -8.07
C SER A 128 -3.26 -7.71 -8.54
N PHE A 129 -3.10 -8.05 -9.82
CA PHE A 129 -1.88 -8.69 -10.34
C PHE A 129 -1.22 -7.81 -11.41
N VAL A 130 0.11 -7.64 -11.31
CA VAL A 130 0.86 -6.74 -12.19
C VAL A 130 1.00 -7.36 -13.59
N GLY A 131 0.06 -7.04 -14.49
CA GLY A 131 0.11 -7.44 -15.91
C GLY A 131 0.04 -8.95 -16.15
N ALA A 132 -0.49 -9.71 -15.21
CA ALA A 132 -0.50 -11.16 -15.27
C ALA A 132 -1.72 -11.72 -16.02
N SER A 133 -1.50 -12.79 -16.77
CA SER A 133 -2.57 -13.67 -17.27
C SER A 133 -2.60 -14.96 -16.47
N VAL A 134 -3.71 -15.70 -16.53
CA VAL A 134 -3.81 -17.04 -15.92
C VAL A 134 -2.63 -17.95 -16.34
N ALA A 135 -2.24 -17.91 -17.62
CA ALA A 135 -1.13 -18.71 -18.13
C ALA A 135 0.22 -18.26 -17.54
N ALA A 136 0.43 -16.95 -17.39
CA ALA A 136 1.65 -16.41 -16.77
C ALA A 136 1.73 -16.76 -15.28
N LEU A 137 0.63 -16.64 -14.54
CA LEU A 137 0.55 -17.05 -13.14
C LEU A 137 0.79 -18.54 -12.96
N HIS A 138 0.19 -19.38 -13.82
CA HIS A 138 0.44 -20.82 -13.80
C HIS A 138 1.93 -21.12 -14.01
N ALA A 139 2.57 -20.47 -14.98
CA ALA A 139 4.00 -20.64 -15.23
C ALA A 139 4.87 -20.22 -14.01
N ALA A 140 4.55 -19.09 -13.37
CA ALA A 140 5.24 -18.63 -12.16
C ALA A 140 5.07 -19.61 -11.00
N LEU A 141 3.84 -20.10 -10.77
CA LEU A 141 3.53 -21.11 -9.74
C LEU A 141 4.33 -22.41 -9.96
N GLN A 142 4.44 -22.88 -11.20
CA GLN A 142 5.21 -24.09 -11.53
C GLN A 142 6.70 -23.93 -11.25
N LYS A 143 7.24 -22.73 -11.44
CA LYS A 143 8.65 -22.42 -11.16
C LYS A 143 8.93 -22.03 -9.71
N ARG A 144 7.89 -21.86 -8.89
CA ARG A 144 7.98 -21.29 -7.55
C ARG A 144 8.64 -19.90 -7.56
N GLU A 145 8.28 -19.09 -8.53
CA GLU A 145 8.63 -17.66 -8.56
C GLU A 145 7.67 -16.89 -7.64
N VAL A 146 8.16 -15.79 -7.06
CA VAL A 146 7.30 -14.87 -6.30
C VAL A 146 6.32 -14.22 -7.27
N ILE A 147 5.05 -14.18 -6.88
CA ILE A 147 3.98 -13.58 -7.66
C ILE A 147 3.58 -12.29 -6.97
N GLU A 148 4.05 -11.19 -7.55
CA GLU A 148 3.77 -9.83 -7.09
C GLU A 148 2.29 -9.48 -7.32
N THR A 149 1.70 -8.90 -6.29
CA THR A 149 0.35 -8.32 -6.36
C THR A 149 0.44 -6.82 -6.14
N THR A 150 -0.53 -6.05 -6.60
CA THR A 150 -0.64 -4.62 -6.27
C THR A 150 -1.14 -4.40 -4.84
N PHE A 151 -0.95 -5.38 -3.95
CA PHE A 151 -1.34 -5.28 -2.55
C PHE A 151 -0.47 -4.23 -1.88
N ASP A 152 -1.04 -3.05 -1.66
CA ASP A 152 -0.39 -1.97 -0.93
C ASP A 152 -0.65 -2.13 0.57
N VAL A 153 0.42 -2.40 1.33
CA VAL A 153 0.43 -2.45 2.79
C VAL A 153 -0.11 -1.14 3.39
N ALA A 154 0.01 -0.01 2.69
CA ALA A 154 -0.50 1.28 3.13
C ALA A 154 -2.03 1.38 3.05
N ASP A 155 -2.67 0.84 2.01
CA ASP A 155 -4.14 0.83 1.90
C ASP A 155 -4.76 0.10 3.10
N PHE A 156 -4.10 -0.96 3.58
CA PHE A 156 -4.50 -1.70 4.76
C PHE A 156 -4.24 -0.92 6.08
N LEU A 157 -3.05 -0.36 6.27
CA LEU A 157 -2.69 0.39 7.48
C LEU A 157 -3.57 1.64 7.70
N PHE A 158 -4.01 2.30 6.63
CA PHE A 158 -4.79 3.53 6.72
C PHE A 158 -6.30 3.32 6.57
N SER A 159 -6.76 2.19 6.02
CA SER A 159 -8.20 1.84 6.01
C SER A 159 -8.70 1.29 7.36
N ALA A 160 -7.82 0.68 8.16
CA ALA A 160 -8.19 0.08 9.46
C ALA A 160 -7.91 0.96 10.69
N GLY A 161 -7.19 2.09 10.55
CA GLY A 161 -6.45 2.68 11.69
C GLY A 161 -6.60 4.18 11.98
N ALA A 162 -7.57 4.90 11.41
CA ALA A 162 -7.79 6.31 11.77
C ALA A 162 -8.58 6.47 13.08
N GLY A 163 -8.05 5.97 14.20
CA GLY A 163 -8.70 6.17 15.50
C GLY A 163 -8.12 5.40 16.68
N ALA A 164 -6.85 5.61 17.05
CA ALA A 164 -6.38 5.57 18.44
C ALA A 164 -4.86 5.76 18.53
N THR A 165 -4.40 7.00 18.62
CA THR A 165 -3.14 7.28 19.32
C THR A 165 -3.48 7.74 20.73
N ALA A 166 -3.40 6.81 21.69
CA ALA A 166 -3.36 7.11 23.11
C ALA A 166 -1.89 7.22 23.54
N GLY A 167 -1.54 8.31 24.24
CA GLY A 167 -0.43 8.31 25.19
C GLY A 167 0.80 9.14 24.84
N SER A 168 0.71 10.47 25.02
CA SER A 168 1.77 11.18 25.75
C SER A 168 1.23 12.46 26.37
N GLU A 169 1.16 12.44 27.69
CA GLU A 169 0.78 13.56 28.54
C GLU A 169 1.83 14.67 28.46
N VAL A 170 1.43 15.87 28.02
CA VAL A 170 2.08 17.11 28.44
C VAL A 170 1.00 18.09 28.88
N SER A 171 1.02 18.33 30.18
CA SER A 171 0.17 19.26 30.92
C SER A 171 0.47 20.71 30.55
N ALA A 172 -0.54 21.47 30.07
CA ALA A 172 -0.58 22.93 30.19
C ALA A 172 -1.98 23.51 29.92
N ARG A 173 -2.69 23.81 31.02
CA ARG A 173 -3.49 25.03 31.28
C ARG A 173 -4.61 25.42 30.29
N GLU A 174 -5.85 25.18 30.73
CA GLU A 174 -7.10 25.72 30.16
C GLU A 174 -7.13 27.26 30.10
N PRO A 175 -7.81 27.81 29.07
CA PRO A 175 -8.84 28.81 29.34
C PRO A 175 -10.16 28.52 28.61
N SER A 176 -11.24 28.62 29.39
CA SER A 176 -12.63 28.99 29.05
C SER A 176 -13.25 28.44 27.75
N ARG A 177 -14.15 27.47 27.95
CA ARG A 177 -15.26 27.08 27.07
C ARG A 177 -15.98 28.28 26.45
N SER A 178 -16.01 28.32 25.12
CA SER A 178 -17.16 28.82 24.36
C SER A 178 -17.91 27.60 23.79
N ASP A 179 -19.01 27.24 24.45
CA ASP A 179 -20.02 26.33 23.90
C ASP A 179 -20.74 27.09 22.79
N ASP A 180 -20.45 26.80 21.51
CA ASP A 180 -21.32 27.00 20.33
C ASP A 180 -20.52 26.80 19.02
N ALA A 181 -19.93 25.62 18.84
CA ALA A 181 -19.53 25.13 17.52
C ALA A 181 -20.36 23.89 17.21
N PRO A 182 -21.13 23.84 16.10
CA PRO A 182 -21.86 22.63 15.75
C PRO A 182 -20.85 21.52 15.47
N ASP A 183 -21.04 20.38 16.15
CA ASP A 183 -20.34 19.14 15.86
C ASP A 183 -20.49 18.83 14.37
N THR A 184 -19.45 19.11 13.58
CA THR A 184 -19.36 18.56 12.24
C THR A 184 -19.11 17.07 12.40
N ILE A 185 -20.19 16.29 12.37
CA ILE A 185 -20.14 14.86 12.10
C ILE A 185 -19.38 14.72 10.78
N ARG A 186 -18.09 14.39 10.85
CA ARG A 186 -17.37 13.91 9.67
C ARG A 186 -18.02 12.58 9.33
N ALA A 187 -18.77 12.59 8.22
CA ALA A 187 -19.21 11.36 7.61
C ALA A 187 -17.98 10.44 7.46
N PRO A 188 -18.06 9.15 7.82
CA PRO A 188 -17.00 8.22 7.49
C PRO A 188 -16.76 8.31 5.99
N SER A 189 -15.51 8.54 5.59
CA SER A 189 -15.10 8.41 4.19
C SER A 189 -15.41 6.98 3.79
N ILE A 190 -16.46 6.80 2.99
CA ILE A 190 -16.73 5.52 2.33
C ILE A 190 -15.44 5.18 1.59
N PRO A 191 -14.79 4.03 1.86
CA PRO A 191 -13.65 3.58 1.08
C PRO A 191 -14.09 3.65 -0.38
N SER A 192 -13.43 4.48 -1.17
CA SER A 192 -13.78 4.70 -2.57
C SER A 192 -13.69 3.34 -3.26
N LEU A 193 -14.85 2.71 -3.48
CA LEU A 193 -15.01 1.60 -4.40
C LEU A 193 -14.42 2.07 -5.74
N ARG A 194 -13.18 1.63 -5.96
CA ARG A 194 -12.23 1.92 -7.04
C ARG A 194 -12.87 2.58 -8.25
N ARG A 195 -12.94 3.89 -8.24
CA ARG A 195 -13.14 4.65 -9.47
C ARG A 195 -11.78 4.81 -10.13
N VAL A 196 -11.79 4.72 -11.45
CA VAL A 196 -10.62 5.00 -12.28
C VAL A 196 -10.64 6.48 -12.59
N GLY A 197 -9.59 7.20 -12.20
CA GLY A 197 -9.44 8.63 -12.46
C GLY A 197 -9.35 8.89 -13.95
N GLY A 198 -10.09 9.89 -14.41
CA GLY A 198 -10.04 10.38 -15.78
C GLY A 198 -9.08 11.56 -15.93
N ALA A 199 -9.18 12.22 -17.09
CA ALA A 199 -8.38 13.39 -17.41
C ALA A 199 -8.50 14.53 -16.37
N ARG A 200 -9.65 14.65 -15.70
CA ARG A 200 -9.87 15.70 -14.70
C ARG A 200 -9.05 15.44 -13.44
N GLU A 201 -9.10 14.23 -12.90
CA GLU A 201 -8.39 13.84 -11.68
C GLU A 201 -6.87 13.97 -11.88
N GLU A 202 -6.37 13.57 -13.06
CA GLU A 202 -4.96 13.79 -13.41
C GLU A 202 -4.57 15.28 -13.40
N LEU A 203 -5.46 16.17 -13.85
CA LEU A 203 -5.21 17.62 -13.81
C LEU A 203 -5.26 18.18 -12.39
N LEU A 204 -6.15 17.67 -11.53
CA LEU A 204 -6.21 18.07 -10.12
C LEU A 204 -4.96 17.63 -9.34
N ALA A 205 -4.39 16.49 -9.68
CA ALA A 205 -3.11 16.05 -9.13
C ALA A 205 -1.97 17.00 -9.53
N LEU A 206 -1.89 17.40 -10.80
CA LEU A 206 -0.95 18.43 -11.26
C LEU A 206 -1.20 19.78 -10.58
N ALA A 207 -2.46 20.17 -10.41
CA ALA A 207 -2.82 21.41 -9.72
C ALA A 207 -2.40 21.40 -8.25
N SER A 208 -2.30 20.22 -7.62
CA SER A 208 -1.82 20.09 -6.26
C SER A 208 -0.35 20.46 -6.13
N VAL A 209 0.48 20.13 -7.12
CA VAL A 209 1.89 20.55 -7.17
C VAL A 209 1.97 22.06 -7.40
N ALA A 210 1.25 22.58 -8.40
CA ALA A 210 1.22 24.01 -8.68
C ALA A 210 0.76 24.88 -7.49
N ALA A 211 -0.07 24.33 -6.60
CA ALA A 211 -0.60 25.02 -5.43
C ALA A 211 0.13 24.65 -4.12
N ALA A 212 1.28 23.97 -4.18
CA ALA A 212 1.98 23.45 -2.99
C ALA A 212 2.33 24.56 -1.98
N ASP A 213 2.73 25.73 -2.49
CA ASP A 213 3.10 26.90 -1.69
C ASP A 213 1.90 27.82 -1.37
N GLY A 214 0.68 27.38 -1.69
CA GLY A 214 -0.57 28.07 -1.40
C GLY A 214 -1.08 28.98 -2.52
N GLU A 215 -0.24 29.36 -3.48
CA GLU A 215 -0.63 30.12 -4.67
C GLU A 215 0.09 29.59 -5.92
N ALA A 216 -0.65 29.45 -7.02
CA ALA A 216 -0.08 29.03 -8.31
C ALA A 216 0.43 30.23 -9.10
N SER A 217 1.66 30.15 -9.63
CA SER A 217 2.24 31.22 -10.44
C SER A 217 1.60 31.29 -11.85
N PRO A 218 1.78 32.40 -12.60
CA PRO A 218 1.36 32.47 -14.00
C PRO A 218 1.95 31.37 -14.89
N GLU A 219 3.17 30.91 -14.58
CA GLU A 219 3.84 29.83 -15.31
C GLU A 219 3.16 28.48 -15.04
N ASP A 220 2.77 28.23 -13.79
CA ASP A 220 2.01 27.03 -13.40
C ASP A 220 0.63 27.00 -14.07
N HIS A 221 -0.07 28.13 -14.09
CA HIS A 221 -1.33 28.25 -14.82
C HIS A 221 -1.15 27.93 -16.32
N MET A 222 -0.05 28.35 -16.94
CA MET A 222 0.25 28.02 -18.33
C MET A 222 0.59 26.53 -18.50
N ALA A 223 1.33 25.93 -17.56
CA ALA A 223 1.60 24.49 -17.56
C ALA A 223 0.31 23.67 -17.43
N LEU A 224 -0.58 24.02 -16.49
CA LEU A 224 -1.89 23.38 -16.30
C LEU A 224 -2.78 23.52 -17.54
N ARG A 225 -2.79 24.68 -18.22
CA ARG A 225 -3.54 24.85 -19.49
C ARG A 225 -3.01 23.95 -20.61
N ARG A 226 -1.68 23.80 -20.72
CA ARG A 226 -1.06 22.88 -21.69
C ARG A 226 -1.42 21.43 -21.36
N ALA A 227 -1.35 21.06 -20.08
CA ALA A 227 -1.74 19.72 -19.62
C ALA A 227 -3.23 19.43 -19.90
N ALA A 228 -4.11 20.41 -19.70
CA ALA A 228 -5.54 20.28 -19.98
C ALA A 228 -5.80 20.10 -21.48
N THR A 229 -5.13 20.88 -22.32
CA THR A 229 -5.19 20.74 -23.79
C THR A 229 -4.70 19.37 -24.23
N LYS A 230 -3.57 18.89 -23.69
CA LYS A 230 -3.01 17.55 -23.98
C LYS A 230 -4.01 16.43 -23.68
N ARG A 231 -4.83 16.61 -22.65
CA ARG A 231 -5.85 15.63 -22.20
C ARG A 231 -7.23 15.86 -22.81
N ASN A 232 -7.37 16.82 -23.73
CA ASN A 232 -8.66 17.24 -24.30
C ASN A 232 -9.71 17.57 -23.22
N HIS A 233 -9.27 18.24 -22.16
CA HIS A 233 -10.12 18.65 -21.04
C HIS A 233 -10.18 20.19 -20.98
N PRO A 234 -11.33 20.79 -20.58
CA PRO A 234 -11.39 22.22 -20.29
C PRO A 234 -10.33 22.65 -19.27
N PRO A 235 -9.82 23.90 -19.33
CA PRO A 235 -8.94 24.43 -18.29
C PRO A 235 -9.61 24.34 -16.91
N LEU A 236 -8.81 24.07 -15.88
CA LEU A 236 -9.27 24.10 -14.49
C LEU A 236 -9.72 25.51 -14.10
N LEU A 237 -10.74 25.58 -13.25
CA LEU A 237 -11.21 26.84 -12.66
C LEU A 237 -10.34 27.21 -11.45
N GLY A 238 -10.43 28.46 -10.98
CA GLY A 238 -9.63 28.93 -9.85
C GLY A 238 -9.78 28.06 -8.60
N ASP A 239 -11.01 27.67 -8.26
CA ASP A 239 -11.30 26.84 -7.07
C ASP A 239 -10.79 25.39 -7.19
N ASP A 240 -10.51 24.92 -8.41
CA ASP A 240 -9.91 23.60 -8.64
C ASP A 240 -8.38 23.62 -8.39
N ILE A 241 -7.74 24.80 -8.39
CA ILE A 241 -6.30 24.97 -8.23
C ILE A 241 -5.99 25.13 -6.74
N ARG A 242 -5.93 23.99 -6.07
CA ARG A 242 -5.59 23.84 -4.65
C ARG A 242 -4.84 22.52 -4.45
N VAL A 243 -4.29 22.33 -3.26
CA VAL A 243 -3.75 21.02 -2.87
C VAL A 243 -4.90 20.04 -2.63
N TRP A 244 -4.97 19.00 -3.45
CA TRP A 244 -5.86 17.85 -3.27
C TRP A 244 -5.09 16.72 -2.62
N ARG A 245 -5.72 15.99 -1.69
CA ARG A 245 -5.13 14.78 -1.12
C ARG A 245 -5.23 13.64 -2.13
N PRO A 246 -4.27 12.70 -2.15
CA PRO A 246 -4.36 11.55 -3.04
C PRO A 246 -5.65 10.75 -2.86
N ALA A 247 -6.16 10.61 -1.63
CA ALA A 247 -7.42 9.92 -1.35
C ALA A 247 -8.69 10.67 -1.82
N GLU A 248 -8.58 11.96 -2.20
CA GLU A 248 -9.69 12.70 -2.82
C GLU A 248 -9.77 12.45 -4.32
N LEU A 249 -8.72 11.90 -4.93
CA LEU A 249 -8.60 11.74 -6.38
C LEU A 249 -8.47 10.26 -6.73
N ASP A 250 -9.27 9.85 -7.71
CA ASP A 250 -9.17 8.51 -8.26
C ASP A 250 -7.86 8.37 -9.07
N PRO A 251 -7.09 7.28 -8.88
CA PRO A 251 -5.83 7.10 -9.59
C PRO A 251 -6.08 6.79 -11.07
N PRO A 252 -5.12 7.13 -11.96
CA PRO A 252 -5.12 6.63 -13.33
C PRO A 252 -5.23 5.10 -13.41
N ALA A 253 -5.84 4.61 -14.50
CA ALA A 253 -6.19 3.19 -14.68
C ALA A 253 -5.00 2.23 -14.60
N THR A 254 -3.84 2.64 -15.12
CA THR A 254 -2.66 1.78 -15.27
C THR A 254 -1.47 2.34 -14.52
N LEU A 255 -0.59 1.45 -14.03
CA LEU A 255 0.66 1.83 -13.37
C LEU A 255 1.52 2.75 -14.25
N SER A 256 1.69 2.38 -15.53
CA SER A 256 2.43 3.21 -16.50
C SER A 256 1.87 4.63 -16.60
N ARG A 257 0.53 4.80 -16.55
CA ARG A 257 -0.07 6.13 -16.62
C ARG A 257 0.13 6.92 -15.33
N ARG A 258 0.12 6.27 -14.16
CA ARG A 258 0.45 6.88 -12.88
C ARG A 258 1.88 7.40 -12.87
N GLU A 259 2.82 6.59 -13.36
CA GLU A 259 4.23 6.98 -13.48
C GLU A 259 4.43 8.16 -14.43
N GLU A 260 3.79 8.14 -15.60
CA GLU A 260 3.80 9.27 -16.54
C GLU A 260 3.26 10.56 -15.90
N LEU A 261 2.20 10.45 -15.09
CA LEU A 261 1.62 11.58 -14.39
C LEU A 261 2.55 12.11 -13.29
N LEU A 262 3.16 11.23 -12.49
CA LEU A 262 4.18 11.64 -11.50
C LEU A 262 5.40 12.26 -12.16
N GLU A 263 5.79 11.80 -13.35
CA GLU A 263 6.85 12.44 -14.11
C GLU A 263 6.45 13.85 -14.58
N GLU A 264 5.20 14.05 -15.02
CA GLU A 264 4.67 15.39 -15.33
C GLU A 264 4.62 16.28 -14.07
N MET A 265 4.28 15.73 -12.90
CA MET A 265 4.33 16.44 -11.62
C MET A 265 5.76 16.85 -11.25
N LEU A 266 6.74 15.97 -11.42
CA LEU A 266 8.16 16.30 -11.21
C LEU A 266 8.67 17.35 -12.21
N GLN A 267 8.24 17.30 -13.46
CA GLN A 267 8.58 18.32 -14.46
C GLN A 267 8.01 19.69 -14.12
N MET A 268 6.82 19.72 -13.52
CA MET A 268 6.19 20.96 -13.04
C MET A 268 6.95 21.52 -11.83
N ALA A 269 7.23 20.68 -10.83
CA ALA A 269 8.00 21.08 -9.65
C ALA A 269 9.43 21.56 -10.00
N TRP A 270 10.05 20.98 -11.03
CA TRP A 270 11.39 21.40 -11.49
C TRP A 270 11.38 22.59 -12.47
N ALA A 271 10.25 23.28 -12.67
CA ALA A 271 10.14 24.31 -13.69
C ALA A 271 11.13 25.47 -13.48
N ASP A 272 11.44 25.81 -12.23
CA ASP A 272 12.39 26.86 -11.85
C ASP A 272 13.85 26.37 -11.76
N GLY A 273 14.08 25.06 -11.99
CA GLY A 273 15.39 24.42 -11.94
C GLY A 273 15.83 23.97 -10.55
N GLN A 274 14.95 24.02 -9.55
CA GLN A 274 15.14 23.44 -8.23
C GLN A 274 13.87 22.66 -7.83
N PHE A 275 13.92 21.88 -6.76
CA PHE A 275 12.73 21.27 -6.19
C PHE A 275 12.43 21.93 -4.87
N ASP A 276 11.20 22.41 -4.68
CA ASP A 276 10.76 22.79 -3.35
C ASP A 276 10.43 21.52 -2.52
N PRO A 277 10.82 21.46 -1.23
CA PRO A 277 10.45 20.35 -0.36
C PRO A 277 8.94 20.11 -0.21
N SER A 278 8.10 21.14 -0.38
CA SER A 278 6.63 21.06 -0.33
C SER A 278 6.08 20.27 -1.53
N GLU A 279 6.53 20.58 -2.73
CA GLU A 279 6.15 19.93 -3.97
C GLU A 279 6.59 18.47 -4.01
N LEU A 280 7.85 18.20 -3.65
CA LEU A 280 8.35 16.82 -3.59
C LEU A 280 7.59 15.97 -2.58
N ARG A 281 7.11 16.56 -1.47
CA ARG A 281 6.27 15.86 -0.51
C ARG A 281 4.94 15.46 -1.17
N ILE A 282 4.30 16.36 -1.90
CA ILE A 282 3.07 16.06 -2.64
C ILE A 282 3.31 14.93 -3.65
N VAL A 283 4.36 15.00 -4.47
CA VAL A 283 4.67 13.94 -5.44
C VAL A 283 4.86 12.58 -4.75
N ARG A 284 5.55 12.54 -3.61
CA ARG A 284 5.75 11.32 -2.82
C ARG A 284 4.46 10.78 -2.21
N ASP A 285 3.60 11.66 -1.71
CA ASP A 285 2.30 11.26 -1.15
C ASP A 285 1.41 10.65 -2.23
N TYR A 286 1.39 11.24 -3.44
CA TYR A 286 0.70 10.67 -4.60
C TYR A 286 1.32 9.35 -5.06
N GLY A 287 2.64 9.27 -5.15
CA GLY A 287 3.33 8.03 -5.53
C GLY A 287 3.02 6.88 -4.58
N ARG A 288 3.10 7.14 -3.28
CA ARG A 288 2.74 6.16 -2.25
C ARG A 288 1.27 5.74 -2.38
N ALA A 289 0.34 6.70 -2.37
CA ALA A 289 -1.09 6.40 -2.39
C ALA A 289 -1.57 5.72 -3.68
N TRP A 290 -0.82 5.84 -4.77
CA TRP A 290 -1.16 5.22 -6.06
C TRP A 290 -0.34 3.94 -6.34
N GLY A 291 0.33 3.39 -5.33
CA GLY A 291 1.04 2.11 -5.40
C GLY A 291 2.30 2.16 -6.28
N ILE A 292 2.99 3.29 -6.32
CA ILE A 292 4.30 3.41 -6.99
C ILE A 292 5.38 3.09 -5.96
N ASP A 293 6.23 2.13 -6.31
CA ASP A 293 7.38 1.74 -5.50
C ASP A 293 8.24 2.97 -5.12
N PRO A 294 8.52 3.20 -3.81
CA PRO A 294 9.35 4.30 -3.35
C PRO A 294 10.73 4.35 -3.99
N GLU A 295 11.39 3.20 -4.21
CA GLU A 295 12.73 3.18 -4.83
C GLU A 295 12.67 3.65 -6.28
N ARG A 296 11.65 3.21 -7.01
CA ARG A 296 11.37 3.69 -8.36
C ARG A 296 11.07 5.19 -8.40
N LEU A 297 10.29 5.71 -7.47
CA LEU A 297 10.02 7.15 -7.39
C LEU A 297 11.31 7.95 -7.07
N ASP A 298 12.13 7.47 -6.15
CA ASP A 298 13.41 8.11 -5.85
C ASP A 298 14.35 8.08 -7.05
N ALA A 299 14.35 6.99 -7.85
CA ALA A 299 15.09 6.93 -9.10
C ALA A 299 14.58 7.99 -10.11
N MET A 300 13.25 8.21 -10.19
CA MET A 300 12.69 9.29 -11.02
C MET A 300 13.15 10.66 -10.54
N VAL A 301 13.10 10.95 -9.23
CA VAL A 301 13.57 12.22 -8.64
C VAL A 301 15.06 12.43 -8.90
N GLN A 302 15.87 11.38 -8.80
CA GLN A 302 17.31 11.42 -9.08
C GLN A 302 17.62 11.88 -10.51
N VAL A 303 16.81 11.51 -11.51
CA VAL A 303 17.01 11.94 -12.90
C VAL A 303 16.98 13.47 -13.06
N TYR A 304 16.25 14.18 -12.19
CA TYR A 304 16.13 15.64 -12.21
C TYR A 304 17.18 16.33 -11.32
N THR A 305 17.55 15.72 -10.19
CA THR A 305 18.50 16.33 -9.23
C THR A 305 19.97 16.28 -9.66
N PHE A 306 20.36 15.36 -10.54
CA PHE A 306 21.69 15.40 -11.17
C PHE A 306 21.70 16.43 -12.31
N GLY A 307 21.86 17.71 -11.93
CA GLY A 307 22.13 18.81 -12.85
C GLY A 307 23.36 18.56 -13.73
N ASP A 308 23.30 19.07 -14.97
CA ASP A 308 24.30 19.03 -16.06
C ASP A 308 24.29 17.87 -17.07
N VAL A 309 23.35 16.92 -17.02
CA VAL A 309 23.21 15.95 -18.12
C VAL A 309 22.37 16.50 -19.28
N SER A 310 22.96 16.46 -20.47
CA SER A 310 22.35 16.92 -21.73
C SER A 310 20.97 16.26 -21.94
N ARG A 311 20.07 16.91 -22.71
CA ARG A 311 18.75 16.32 -23.07
C ARG A 311 18.87 14.89 -23.63
N PHE A 312 19.99 14.58 -24.28
CA PHE A 312 20.31 13.27 -24.82
C PHE A 312 20.62 12.22 -23.73
N GLU A 313 21.37 12.57 -22.69
CA GLU A 313 21.62 11.66 -21.55
C GLU A 313 20.38 11.39 -20.72
N ARG A 314 19.49 12.39 -20.56
CA ARG A 314 18.18 12.16 -19.94
C ARG A 314 17.34 11.18 -20.75
N TRP A 315 17.34 11.32 -22.08
CA TRP A 315 16.66 10.37 -22.97
C TRP A 315 17.31 8.98 -22.93
N ALA A 316 18.65 8.89 -22.90
CA ALA A 316 19.38 7.64 -22.81
C ALA A 316 19.18 6.92 -21.47
N ARG A 317 19.13 7.65 -20.35
CA ARG A 317 18.79 7.09 -19.03
C ARG A 317 17.34 6.63 -18.97
N ARG A 318 16.39 7.38 -19.56
CA ARG A 318 15.00 6.91 -19.74
C ARG A 318 14.94 5.60 -20.52
N LEU A 319 15.68 5.49 -21.62
CA LEU A 319 15.76 4.25 -22.39
C LEU A 319 16.44 3.12 -21.60
N ALA A 320 17.46 3.42 -20.81
CA ALA A 320 18.12 2.43 -19.97
C ALA A 320 17.20 1.90 -18.87
N LEU A 321 16.40 2.75 -18.21
CA LEU A 321 15.41 2.32 -17.22
C LEU A 321 14.27 1.51 -17.85
N PHE A 322 13.90 1.82 -19.09
CA PHE A 322 12.86 1.11 -19.83
C PHE A 322 13.34 -0.24 -20.41
N LEU A 323 14.62 -0.33 -20.83
CA LEU A 323 15.22 -1.53 -21.42
C LEU A 323 15.88 -2.45 -20.40
N PHE A 324 16.30 -1.90 -19.26
CA PHE A 324 16.92 -2.61 -18.15
C PHE A 324 16.18 -2.23 -16.87
N PRO A 325 14.93 -2.71 -16.67
CA PRO A 325 14.32 -2.65 -15.35
C PRO A 325 15.30 -3.25 -14.34
N ALA A 326 15.47 -2.58 -13.21
CA ALA A 326 16.33 -3.06 -12.13
C ALA A 326 15.99 -4.54 -11.90
N ARG A 327 17.01 -5.41 -12.00
CA ARG A 327 16.84 -6.82 -11.69
C ARG A 327 16.54 -6.92 -10.20
N SER A 328 15.28 -7.13 -9.85
CA SER A 328 14.90 -7.88 -8.66
C SER A 328 15.26 -9.35 -8.83
#